data_AF-A0A956UFF1-F1
#
_entry.id   AF-A0A956UFF1-F1
#
_cell.length_a   1.000
_cell.length_b   1.000
_cell.length_c   1.000
_cell.angle_alpha   90.00
_cell.angle_beta   90.00
_cell.angle_gamma   90.00
#
_symmetry.space_group_name_H-M   'P 1'
#
loop_
_entity.id
_entity.type
_entity.pdbx_description
1 polymer ?
#
loop_
_entity_poly.entity_id
_entity_poly.type
_entity_poly.pdbx_seq_one_letter_code
_entity_poly.pdbx_strand_id
1 'polypeptide(L)'
;MAGEQIRNLRHELRTPINHIVGYAELLLDEPELPAGFRELLTLLGELARESLGAIASIVSDAESVEPDALSSLRAKVEQIEAAGAQARTLAPESATADLARISEAIARLESLVTDLETPGGSATLAAATQVEVDTSAPVVLVVDDDAANRDVLGRRLARLGYQVIEAADGSQALEALGRGGIDVVLLDLMMPVVDGIAVLEQRRHD
;
A
#
# COMPACT_ATOMS: atom_id res chain seq x y z
N MET A 1 0.73 16.84 21.12
CA MET A 1 1.48 15.57 21.30
C MET A 1 0.58 14.37 21.05
N ALA A 2 -0.54 14.18 21.77
CA ALA A 2 -1.45 13.02 21.58
C ALA A 2 -2.13 12.95 20.19
N GLY A 3 -2.65 14.09 19.68
CA GLY A 3 -3.32 14.12 18.37
C GLY A 3 -2.42 13.86 17.15
N GLU A 4 -1.10 13.93 17.31
CA GLU A 4 -0.13 13.59 16.24
C GLU A 4 0.18 12.09 16.24
N GLN A 5 0.36 11.47 17.40
CA GLN A 5 0.52 10.01 17.56
C GLN A 5 -0.68 9.25 16.99
N ILE A 6 -1.88 9.77 17.21
CA ILE A 6 -3.13 9.18 16.72
C ILE A 6 -3.28 9.33 15.18
N ARG A 7 -2.81 10.44 14.60
CA ARG A 7 -2.77 10.61 13.14
C ARG A 7 -1.77 9.66 12.49
N ASN A 8 -0.59 9.48 13.09
CA ASN A 8 0.42 8.54 12.62
C ASN A 8 -0.08 7.09 12.69
N LEU A 9 -0.72 6.71 13.79
CA LEU A 9 -1.32 5.38 13.93
C LEU A 9 -2.37 5.10 12.84
N ARG A 10 -3.23 6.08 12.54
CA ARG A 10 -4.23 5.95 11.47
C ARG A 10 -3.56 5.70 10.12
N HIS A 11 -2.47 6.42 9.84
CA HIS A 11 -1.69 6.24 8.62
C HIS A 11 -1.07 4.84 8.55
N GLU A 12 -0.43 4.40 9.64
CA GLU A 12 0.20 3.09 9.76
C GLU A 12 -0.79 1.93 9.57
N LEU A 13 -2.02 2.05 10.09
CA LEU A 13 -3.07 1.04 9.91
C LEU A 13 -3.68 1.05 8.50
N ARG A 14 -3.81 2.23 7.87
CA ARG A 14 -4.38 2.36 6.52
C ARG A 14 -3.47 1.78 5.44
N THR A 15 -2.15 1.98 5.60
CA THR A 15 -1.10 1.53 4.67
C THR A 15 -1.27 0.05 4.26
N PRO A 16 -1.20 -0.95 5.18
CA PRO A 16 -1.32 -2.35 4.82
C PRO A 16 -2.71 -2.71 4.26
N ILE A 17 -3.77 -2.03 4.67
CA ILE A 17 -5.11 -2.27 4.14
C ILE A 17 -5.23 -1.80 2.69
N ASN A 18 -4.69 -0.62 2.38
CA ASN A 18 -4.63 -0.13 1.00
C ASN A 18 -3.81 -1.07 0.12
N HIS A 19 -2.74 -1.67 0.64
CA HIS A 19 -1.97 -2.68 -0.09
C HIS A 19 -2.80 -3.93 -0.39
N ILE A 20 -3.53 -4.46 0.60
CA ILE A 20 -4.42 -5.61 0.40
C ILE A 20 -5.46 -5.31 -0.67
N VAL A 21 -6.10 -4.14 -0.61
CA VAL A 21 -7.10 -3.70 -1.59
C VAL A 21 -6.47 -3.58 -2.98
N GLY A 22 -5.35 -2.86 -3.09
CA GLY A 22 -4.69 -2.59 -4.37
C GLY A 22 -4.22 -3.87 -5.05
N TYR A 23 -3.62 -4.79 -4.30
CA TYR A 23 -3.19 -6.08 -4.85
C TYR A 23 -4.36 -7.01 -5.20
N ALA A 24 -5.43 -7.02 -4.39
CA ALA A 24 -6.63 -7.78 -4.72
C ALA A 24 -7.28 -7.28 -6.02
N GLU A 25 -7.41 -5.96 -6.20
CA GLU A 25 -7.91 -5.35 -7.45
C GLU A 25 -7.00 -5.64 -8.64
N LEU A 26 -5.68 -5.51 -8.46
CA LEU A 26 -4.69 -5.80 -9.51
C LEU A 26 -4.76 -7.26 -9.99
N LEU A 27 -4.96 -8.20 -9.07
CA LEU A 27 -5.14 -9.61 -9.41
C LEU A 27 -6.49 -9.84 -10.11
N LEU A 28 -7.57 -9.20 -9.65
CA LEU A 28 -8.90 -9.36 -10.23
C LEU A 28 -8.99 -8.95 -11.72
N ASP A 29 -8.11 -8.05 -12.17
CA ASP A 29 -7.95 -7.65 -13.57
C ASP A 29 -7.41 -8.79 -14.47
N GLU A 30 -6.91 -9.90 -13.92
CA GLU A 30 -6.46 -11.05 -14.71
C GLU A 30 -7.65 -11.78 -15.38
N PRO A 31 -7.61 -11.99 -16.71
CA PRO A 31 -8.76 -12.48 -17.47
C PRO A 31 -9.12 -13.95 -17.20
N GLU A 32 -8.17 -14.77 -16.73
CA GLU A 32 -8.32 -16.23 -16.58
C GLU A 32 -8.12 -16.71 -15.13
N LEU A 33 -8.69 -16.01 -14.15
CA LEU A 33 -8.64 -16.46 -12.76
C LEU A 33 -9.63 -17.59 -12.45
N PRO A 34 -9.23 -18.62 -11.66
CA PRO A 34 -10.15 -19.62 -11.14
C PRO A 34 -11.31 -18.97 -10.34
N ALA A 35 -12.55 -19.44 -10.55
CA ALA A 35 -13.74 -18.82 -9.95
C ALA A 35 -13.65 -18.72 -8.41
N GLY A 36 -13.26 -19.80 -7.73
CA GLY A 36 -13.10 -19.80 -6.27
C GLY A 36 -11.98 -18.87 -5.78
N PHE A 37 -10.92 -18.69 -6.57
CA PHE A 37 -9.86 -17.73 -6.25
C PHE A 37 -10.33 -16.28 -6.42
N ARG A 38 -11.09 -16.00 -7.50
CA ARG A 38 -11.71 -14.69 -7.72
C ARG A 38 -12.69 -14.31 -6.60
N GLU A 39 -13.50 -15.25 -6.12
CA GLU A 39 -14.40 -15.05 -4.98
C GLU A 39 -13.63 -14.66 -3.72
N LEU A 40 -12.53 -15.35 -3.42
CA LEU A 40 -11.67 -15.02 -2.28
C LEU A 40 -10.99 -13.66 -2.39
N LEU A 41 -10.50 -13.27 -3.58
CA LEU A 41 -9.95 -11.93 -3.81
C LEU A 41 -10.98 -10.83 -3.64
N THR A 42 -12.23 -11.09 -4.07
CA THR A 42 -13.34 -10.15 -3.90
C THR A 42 -13.65 -9.96 -2.43
N LEU A 43 -13.78 -11.07 -1.69
CA LEU A 43 -13.99 -11.05 -0.24
C LEU A 43 -12.86 -10.33 0.51
N LEU A 44 -11.60 -10.60 0.15
CA LEU A 44 -10.43 -9.90 0.71
C LEU A 44 -10.54 -8.39 0.53
N GLY A 45 -10.86 -7.93 -0.68
CA GLY A 45 -11.03 -6.51 -0.97
C GLY A 45 -12.19 -5.88 -0.21
N GLU A 46 -13.31 -6.58 -0.05
CA GLU A 46 -14.47 -6.11 0.74
C GLU A 46 -14.11 -5.95 2.22
N LEU A 47 -13.57 -7.01 2.85
CA LEU A 47 -13.16 -7.00 4.25
C LEU A 47 -12.11 -5.93 4.55
N ALA A 48 -11.14 -5.75 3.64
CA ALA A 48 -10.12 -4.72 3.74
C ALA A 48 -10.72 -3.31 3.68
N ARG A 49 -11.61 -3.02 2.71
CA ARG A 49 -12.27 -1.71 2.63
C ARG A 49 -13.15 -1.41 3.83
N GLU A 50 -13.88 -2.39 4.35
CA GLU A 50 -14.67 -2.24 5.57
C GLU A 50 -13.79 -1.89 6.78
N SER A 51 -12.56 -2.41 6.82
CA SER A 51 -11.59 -2.11 7.87
C SER A 51 -11.10 -0.66 7.82
N LEU A 52 -11.04 -0.02 6.63
CA LEU A 52 -10.77 1.43 6.52
C LEU A 52 -11.86 2.26 7.19
N GLY A 53 -13.13 1.83 7.07
CA GLY A 53 -14.26 2.45 7.76
C GLY A 53 -14.18 2.32 9.27
N ALA A 54 -13.79 1.13 9.76
CA ALA A 54 -13.56 0.90 11.19
C ALA A 54 -12.42 1.78 11.72
N ILE A 55 -11.32 1.93 10.99
CA ILE A 55 -10.20 2.82 11.35
C ILE A 55 -10.64 4.29 11.40
N ALA A 56 -11.53 4.72 10.50
CA ALA A 56 -12.09 6.06 10.57
C ALA A 56 -12.91 6.27 11.85
N SER A 57 -13.63 5.24 12.30
CA SER A 57 -14.43 5.24 13.54
C SER A 57 -13.59 5.17 14.82
N ILE A 58 -12.44 4.49 14.81
CA ILE A 58 -11.53 4.38 15.97
C ILE A 58 -11.04 5.77 16.44
N VAL A 59 -11.12 6.78 15.57
CA VAL A 59 -10.47 8.09 15.77
C VAL A 59 -11.43 9.27 15.59
N SER A 60 -12.72 9.09 15.92
CA SER A 60 -13.68 10.20 15.94
C SER A 60 -13.55 10.98 17.25
N ASP A 61 -12.94 12.17 17.19
CA ASP A 61 -12.86 13.23 18.21
C ASP A 61 -12.24 12.95 19.59
N ALA A 62 -12.00 11.70 19.99
CA ALA A 62 -11.39 11.37 21.28
C ALA A 62 -9.89 11.04 21.15
N GLU A 63 -9.08 11.54 22.08
CA GLU A 63 -7.64 11.25 22.22
C GLU A 63 -7.35 9.80 22.68
N SER A 64 -8.23 8.84 22.38
CA SER A 64 -8.20 7.46 22.87
C SER A 64 -8.81 6.47 21.89
N VAL A 65 -8.22 5.29 21.79
CA VAL A 65 -8.75 4.17 20.99
C VAL A 65 -10.00 3.60 21.67
N GLU A 66 -11.12 3.54 20.95
CA GLU A 66 -12.34 2.90 21.45
C GLU A 66 -12.20 1.37 21.48
N PRO A 67 -12.40 0.69 22.64
CA PRO A 67 -12.23 -0.76 22.76
C PRO A 67 -13.13 -1.57 21.83
N ASP A 68 -14.38 -1.14 21.65
CA ASP A 68 -15.34 -1.82 20.77
C ASP A 68 -14.92 -1.72 19.30
N ALA A 69 -14.41 -0.55 18.88
CA ALA A 69 -13.92 -0.36 17.53
C ALA A 69 -12.64 -1.18 17.25
N LEU A 70 -11.75 -1.30 18.24
CA LEU A 70 -10.55 -2.15 18.17
C LEU A 70 -10.90 -3.65 18.08
N SER A 71 -11.86 -4.12 18.89
CA SER A 71 -12.33 -5.51 18.81
C SER A 71 -13.01 -5.83 17.47
N SER A 72 -13.77 -4.88 16.90
CA SER A 72 -14.35 -5.01 15.57
C SER A 72 -13.29 -5.08 14.48
N LEU A 73 -12.26 -4.23 14.55
CA LEU A 73 -11.13 -4.27 13.62
C LEU A 73 -10.42 -5.62 13.66
N ARG A 74 -10.18 -6.19 14.85
CA ARG A 74 -9.57 -7.53 15.00
C ARG A 74 -10.36 -8.63 14.33
N ALA A 75 -11.66 -8.69 14.58
CA ALA A 75 -12.51 -9.70 13.99
C ALA A 75 -12.46 -9.63 12.44
N LYS A 76 -12.29 -8.43 11.88
CA LYS A 76 -12.06 -8.25 10.44
C LYS A 76 -10.67 -8.71 10.01
N VAL A 77 -9.61 -8.37 10.74
CA VAL A 77 -8.24 -8.82 10.44
C VAL A 77 -8.15 -10.35 10.44
N GLU A 78 -8.78 -11.04 11.40
CA GLU A 78 -8.85 -12.51 11.44
C GLU A 78 -9.56 -13.08 10.20
N GLN A 79 -10.65 -12.45 9.76
CA GLN A 79 -11.34 -12.85 8.53
C GLN A 79 -10.49 -12.62 7.27
N ILE A 80 -9.76 -11.49 7.21
CA ILE A 80 -8.83 -11.19 6.12
C ILE A 80 -7.71 -12.23 6.07
N GLU A 81 -7.14 -12.59 7.23
CA GLU A 81 -6.08 -13.59 7.32
C GLU A 81 -6.57 -14.96 6.85
N ALA A 82 -7.75 -15.39 7.31
CA ALA A 82 -8.37 -16.64 6.88
C ALA A 82 -8.65 -16.68 5.37
N ALA A 83 -9.17 -15.58 4.80
CA ALA A 83 -9.40 -15.46 3.36
C ALA A 83 -8.09 -15.46 2.56
N GLY A 84 -7.06 -14.75 3.06
CA GLY A 84 -5.72 -14.72 2.45
C GLY A 84 -5.05 -16.09 2.45
N ALA A 85 -5.18 -16.85 3.55
CA ALA A 85 -4.68 -18.21 3.64
C ALA A 85 -5.35 -19.15 2.64
N GLN A 86 -6.67 -19.05 2.47
CA GLN A 86 -7.40 -19.81 1.45
C GLN A 86 -7.03 -19.37 0.03
N ALA A 87 -6.83 -18.07 -0.20
CA ALA A 87 -6.45 -17.56 -1.52
C ALA A 87 -5.09 -18.16 -1.95
N ARG A 88 -4.13 -18.29 -1.02
CA ARG A 88 -2.83 -18.93 -1.29
C ARG A 88 -2.94 -20.41 -1.71
N THR A 89 -3.92 -21.17 -1.20
CA THR A 89 -4.04 -22.59 -1.55
C THR A 89 -4.65 -22.80 -2.94
N LEU A 90 -5.43 -21.82 -3.42
CA LEU A 90 -6.08 -21.84 -4.74
C LEU A 90 -5.36 -21.00 -5.79
N ALA A 91 -4.20 -20.43 -5.43
CA ALA A 91 -3.48 -19.47 -6.25
C ALA A 91 -2.92 -20.12 -7.54
N PRO A 92 -3.14 -19.51 -8.71
CA PRO A 92 -2.35 -19.83 -9.90
C PRO A 92 -0.90 -19.34 -9.74
N GLU A 93 0.02 -19.91 -10.51
CA GLU A 93 1.45 -19.53 -10.47
C GLU A 93 1.64 -18.03 -10.76
N SER A 94 0.86 -17.44 -11.68
CA SER A 94 0.90 -16.01 -12.01
C SER A 94 0.63 -15.10 -10.81
N ALA A 95 -0.24 -15.52 -9.90
CA ALA A 95 -0.68 -14.71 -8.76
C ALA A 95 0.21 -14.86 -7.51
N THR A 96 1.19 -15.78 -7.53
CA THR A 96 1.95 -16.16 -6.31
C THR A 96 2.74 -14.98 -5.74
N ALA A 97 3.37 -14.18 -6.60
CA ALA A 97 4.17 -13.03 -6.17
C ALA A 97 3.29 -11.94 -5.52
N ASP A 98 2.16 -11.62 -6.13
CA ASP A 98 1.26 -10.58 -5.64
C ASP A 98 0.49 -11.04 -4.38
N LEU A 99 0.14 -12.33 -4.26
CA LEU A 99 -0.38 -12.90 -3.01
C LEU A 99 0.62 -12.91 -1.86
N ALA A 100 1.92 -13.03 -2.16
CA ALA A 100 2.96 -12.89 -1.14
C ALA A 100 2.95 -11.47 -0.55
N ARG A 101 2.74 -10.44 -1.40
CA ARG A 101 2.58 -9.05 -0.96
C ARG A 101 1.32 -8.83 -0.13
N ILE A 102 0.19 -9.41 -0.55
CA ILE A 102 -1.04 -9.41 0.28
C ILE A 102 -0.76 -10.04 1.64
N SER A 103 -0.06 -11.17 1.68
CA SER A 103 0.25 -11.87 2.93
C SER A 103 1.18 -11.07 3.84
N GLU A 104 2.17 -10.38 3.28
CA GLU A 104 3.06 -9.45 3.99
C GLU A 104 2.26 -8.29 4.61
N ALA A 105 1.34 -7.71 3.83
CA ALA A 105 0.47 -6.64 4.30
C ALA A 105 -0.48 -7.10 5.42
N ILE A 106 -1.06 -8.31 5.32
CA ILE A 106 -1.88 -8.92 6.37
C ILE A 106 -1.08 -9.08 7.66
N ALA A 107 0.13 -9.66 7.59
CA ALA A 107 0.98 -9.87 8.76
C ALA A 107 1.38 -8.53 9.43
N ARG A 108 1.63 -7.49 8.63
CA ARG A 108 1.90 -6.15 9.15
C ARG A 108 0.68 -5.56 9.86
N LEU A 109 -0.50 -5.71 9.28
CA LEU A 109 -1.75 -5.24 9.88
C LEU A 109 -2.04 -5.94 11.21
N GLU A 110 -1.83 -7.27 11.27
CA GLU A 110 -1.94 -8.05 12.50
C GLU A 110 -1.00 -7.53 13.58
N SER A 111 0.30 -7.37 13.26
CA SER A 111 1.29 -6.81 14.20
C SER A 111 0.85 -5.47 14.76
N LEU A 112 0.41 -4.53 13.91
CA LEU A 112 -0.03 -3.20 14.35
C LEU A 112 -1.25 -3.29 15.27
N VAL A 113 -2.21 -4.16 14.97
CA VAL A 113 -3.43 -4.32 15.78
C VAL A 113 -3.14 -4.99 17.13
N THR A 114 -2.14 -5.87 17.19
CA THR A 114 -1.61 -6.46 18.44
C THR A 114 -0.81 -5.45 19.26
N ASP A 115 0.02 -4.62 18.62
CA ASP A 115 0.80 -3.57 19.29
C ASP A 115 -0.11 -2.52 19.95
N LEU A 116 -1.32 -2.32 19.45
CA LEU A 116 -2.34 -1.49 20.10
C LEU A 116 -2.84 -2.04 21.45
N GLU A 117 -2.58 -3.31 21.78
CA GLU A 117 -2.88 -3.89 23.09
C GLU A 117 -1.73 -3.76 24.08
N THR A 118 -0.51 -3.62 23.57
CA THR A 118 0.70 -3.82 24.36
C THR A 118 1.63 -2.62 24.15
N PRO A 119 1.84 -1.75 25.16
CA PRO A 119 2.76 -0.63 24.97
C PRO A 119 4.20 -1.15 24.88
N GLY A 120 4.70 -1.33 23.66
CA GLY A 120 6.10 -1.62 23.36
C GLY A 120 6.30 -2.74 22.34
N GLY A 121 6.26 -2.41 21.05
CA GLY A 121 6.62 -3.32 19.96
C GLY A 121 7.14 -2.50 18.77
N SER A 122 8.38 -2.76 18.36
CA SER A 122 9.09 -2.05 17.29
C SER A 122 9.09 -2.91 16.03
N ALA A 123 8.36 -2.51 14.99
CA ALA A 123 8.34 -3.19 13.70
C ALA A 123 9.52 -2.73 12.81
N THR A 124 10.35 -3.69 12.36
CA THR A 124 11.38 -3.47 11.31
C THR A 124 11.03 -4.35 10.12
N LEU A 125 10.89 -3.76 8.93
CA LEU A 125 10.73 -4.48 7.65
C LEU A 125 11.68 -3.89 6.59
N ALA A 126 12.51 -4.76 6.02
CA ALA A 126 13.37 -4.57 4.84
C ALA A 126 13.28 -5.89 4.04
N ALA A 127 13.34 -5.99 2.71
CA ALA A 127 13.73 -5.07 1.63
C ALA A 127 13.07 -5.54 0.32
N ALA A 128 12.96 -4.64 -0.67
CA ALA A 128 12.49 -4.94 -2.02
C ALA A 128 13.63 -5.37 -2.97
N THR A 129 13.37 -6.36 -3.82
CA THR A 129 14.25 -6.80 -4.93
C THR A 129 13.83 -6.10 -6.22
N GLN A 130 14.78 -5.54 -6.95
CA GLN A 130 14.61 -4.89 -8.25
C GLN A 130 14.82 -5.87 -9.42
N VAL A 131 14.10 -5.67 -10.53
CA VAL A 131 14.24 -6.40 -11.80
C VAL A 131 14.66 -5.42 -12.90
N GLU A 132 15.57 -5.84 -13.79
CA GLU A 132 16.18 -5.08 -14.88
C GLU A 132 15.20 -4.75 -16.02
N VAL A 133 15.37 -3.58 -16.67
CA VAL A 133 14.41 -2.97 -17.60
C VAL A 133 14.93 -2.89 -19.04
N ASP A 134 14.04 -3.22 -20.00
CA ASP A 134 14.21 -3.13 -21.46
C ASP A 134 14.05 -1.69 -21.99
N THR A 135 15.04 -1.19 -22.72
CA THR A 135 15.35 0.24 -22.97
C THR A 135 14.47 1.01 -23.99
N SER A 136 13.29 0.53 -24.39
CA SER A 136 12.44 1.24 -25.38
C SER A 136 11.06 1.71 -24.90
N ALA A 137 10.66 1.38 -23.68
CA ALA A 137 9.37 1.76 -23.11
C ALA A 137 9.39 3.20 -22.52
N PRO A 138 8.28 3.96 -22.60
CA PRO A 138 8.19 5.28 -21.98
C PRO A 138 8.37 5.19 -20.46
N VAL A 139 9.02 6.18 -19.86
CA VAL A 139 9.44 6.18 -18.47
C VAL A 139 8.49 7.01 -17.61
N VAL A 140 7.88 6.37 -16.63
CA VAL A 140 7.00 7.01 -15.64
C VAL A 140 7.72 7.09 -14.30
N LEU A 141 7.83 8.29 -13.73
CA LEU A 141 8.26 8.49 -12.35
C LEU A 141 7.04 8.44 -11.43
N VAL A 142 7.02 7.50 -10.49
CA VAL A 142 6.01 7.40 -9.43
C VAL A 142 6.60 7.93 -8.13
N VAL A 143 5.96 8.96 -7.57
CA VAL A 143 6.38 9.63 -6.34
C VAL A 143 5.25 9.57 -5.32
N ASP A 144 5.47 8.82 -4.25
CA ASP A 144 4.52 8.61 -3.15
C ASP A 144 5.34 8.17 -1.94
N ASP A 145 5.03 8.61 -0.72
CA ASP A 145 5.81 8.23 0.47
C ASP A 145 5.47 6.80 0.96
N ASP A 146 4.30 6.29 0.61
CA ASP A 146 3.88 4.93 0.88
C ASP A 146 4.50 3.95 -0.16
N ALA A 147 5.41 3.11 0.34
CA ALA A 147 6.16 2.16 -0.48
C ALA A 147 5.32 1.18 -1.27
N ALA A 148 4.11 0.81 -0.82
CA ALA A 148 3.29 -0.09 -1.63
C ALA A 148 2.15 0.57 -2.40
N ASN A 149 1.86 1.86 -2.19
CA ASN A 149 1.25 2.65 -3.26
C ASN A 149 2.19 2.68 -4.47
N ARG A 150 3.49 2.93 -4.24
CA ARG A 150 4.51 2.90 -5.31
C ARG A 150 4.60 1.54 -5.99
N ASP A 151 4.70 0.45 -5.23
CA ASP A 151 4.81 -0.92 -5.78
C ASP A 151 3.57 -1.33 -6.58
N VAL A 152 2.34 -1.08 -6.06
CA VAL A 152 1.09 -1.40 -6.78
C VAL A 152 0.97 -0.59 -8.07
N LEU A 153 1.19 0.72 -8.01
CA LEU A 153 1.10 1.60 -9.16
C LEU A 153 2.20 1.28 -10.18
N GLY A 154 3.43 1.03 -9.71
CA GLY A 154 4.56 0.65 -10.53
C GLY A 154 4.33 -0.67 -11.27
N ARG A 155 3.82 -1.71 -10.59
CA ARG A 155 3.44 -2.97 -11.24
C ARG A 155 2.33 -2.80 -12.27
N ARG A 156 1.31 -1.99 -11.96
CA ARG A 156 0.23 -1.71 -12.91
C ARG A 156 0.76 -1.03 -14.17
N LEU A 157 1.64 -0.05 -14.03
CA LEU A 157 2.29 0.63 -15.14
C LEU A 157 3.23 -0.30 -15.92
N ALA A 158 4.00 -1.15 -15.24
CA ALA A 158 4.87 -2.13 -15.88
C ALA A 158 4.05 -3.15 -16.71
N ARG A 159 2.91 -3.63 -16.19
CA ARG A 159 1.96 -4.49 -16.94
C ARG A 159 1.37 -3.80 -18.17
N LEU A 160 1.25 -2.46 -18.14
CA LEU A 160 0.85 -1.64 -19.29
C LEU A 160 2.01 -1.35 -20.26
N GLY A 161 3.22 -1.83 -19.98
CA GLY A 161 4.39 -1.70 -20.84
C GLY A 161 5.22 -0.44 -20.61
N TYR A 162 5.08 0.24 -19.47
CA TYR A 162 5.91 1.39 -19.09
C TYR A 162 7.16 0.97 -18.30
N GLN A 163 8.24 1.73 -18.42
CA GLN A 163 9.32 1.69 -17.44
C GLN A 163 8.92 2.53 -16.22
N VAL A 164 9.22 2.04 -15.02
CA VAL A 164 8.87 2.76 -13.79
C VAL A 164 10.12 3.10 -13.01
N ILE A 165 10.25 4.36 -12.64
CA ILE A 165 11.18 4.84 -11.64
C ILE A 165 10.36 5.20 -10.41
N GLU A 166 10.79 4.77 -9.23
CA GLU A 166 10.13 5.08 -7.96
C GLU A 166 10.94 6.12 -7.18
N ALA A 167 10.24 7.03 -6.51
CA ALA A 167 10.81 7.98 -5.56
C ALA A 167 9.95 8.02 -4.29
N ALA A 168 10.57 7.87 -3.13
CA ALA A 168 9.84 7.81 -1.85
C ALA A 168 9.53 9.18 -1.22
N ASP A 169 10.03 10.27 -1.82
CA ASP A 169 9.83 11.62 -1.32
C ASP A 169 10.14 12.65 -2.42
N GLY A 170 9.84 13.91 -2.15
CA GLY A 170 10.09 15.00 -3.10
C GLY A 170 11.57 15.24 -3.42
N SER A 171 12.51 14.88 -2.54
CA SER A 171 13.95 15.05 -2.80
C SER A 171 14.44 14.02 -3.82
N GLN A 172 14.05 12.76 -3.63
CA GLN A 172 14.32 11.68 -4.60
C GLN A 172 13.63 11.97 -5.94
N ALA A 173 12.43 12.54 -5.92
CA ALA A 173 11.74 12.95 -7.13
C ALA A 173 12.51 14.02 -7.90
N LEU A 174 12.97 15.07 -7.22
CA LEU A 174 13.77 16.13 -7.83
C LEU A 174 15.10 15.62 -8.37
N GLU A 175 15.75 14.69 -7.65
CA GLU A 175 16.97 14.03 -8.12
C GLU A 175 16.73 13.20 -9.40
N ALA A 176 15.70 12.35 -9.39
CA ALA A 176 15.34 11.52 -10.54
C ALA A 176 15.01 12.38 -11.76
N LEU A 177 14.20 13.42 -11.57
CA LEU A 177 13.88 14.36 -12.62
C LEU A 177 15.10 15.14 -13.13
N GLY A 178 16.13 15.33 -12.30
CA GLY A 178 17.36 16.05 -12.66
C GLY A 178 18.26 15.22 -13.59
N ARG A 179 18.15 13.90 -13.51
CA ARG A 179 18.84 12.95 -14.40
C ARG A 179 18.22 12.91 -15.81
N GLY A 180 16.98 13.39 -15.97
CA GLY A 180 16.25 13.43 -17.24
C GLY A 180 15.74 12.05 -17.67
N GLY A 181 15.11 11.98 -18.85
CA GLY A 181 14.58 10.73 -19.42
C GLY A 181 13.28 10.25 -18.80
N ILE A 182 12.51 11.14 -18.17
CA ILE A 182 11.17 10.86 -17.63
C ILE A 182 10.14 11.51 -18.55
N ASP A 183 9.18 10.72 -19.04
CA ASP A 183 8.11 11.18 -19.92
C ASP A 183 6.89 11.70 -19.15
N VAL A 184 6.58 11.06 -18.00
CA VAL A 184 5.43 11.38 -17.16
C VAL A 184 5.80 11.25 -15.68
N VAL A 185 5.24 12.12 -14.84
CA VAL A 185 5.35 12.06 -13.38
C VAL A 185 3.96 11.86 -12.77
N LEU A 186 3.82 10.85 -11.93
CA LEU A 186 2.69 10.66 -11.02
C LEU A 186 3.16 11.03 -9.61
N LEU A 187 2.66 12.16 -9.10
CA LEU A 187 3.17 12.79 -7.88
C LEU A 187 2.07 12.88 -6.83
N ASP A 188 2.30 12.26 -5.67
CA ASP A 188 1.52 12.57 -4.48
C ASP A 188 1.81 14.01 -4.03
N LEU A 189 0.74 14.74 -3.74
CA LEU A 189 0.83 16.11 -3.25
C LEU A 189 1.13 16.15 -1.75
N MET A 190 0.79 15.10 -1.01
CA MET A 190 0.80 15.08 0.45
C MET A 190 1.91 14.16 0.99
N MET A 191 3.16 14.61 0.92
CA MET A 191 4.32 13.85 1.43
C MET A 191 5.02 14.57 2.60
N PRO A 192 5.67 13.84 3.53
CA PRO A 192 6.47 14.43 4.59
C PRO A 192 7.76 15.08 4.05
N VAL A 193 8.27 16.07 4.79
CA VAL A 193 9.51 16.83 4.53
C VAL A 193 9.44 17.72 3.27
N VAL A 194 9.34 17.13 2.08
CA VAL A 194 9.18 17.84 0.80
C VAL A 194 7.90 17.35 0.15
N ASP A 195 6.88 18.19 0.18
CA ASP A 195 5.58 17.88 -0.40
C ASP A 195 5.59 18.00 -1.93
N GLY A 196 4.57 17.46 -2.60
CA GLY A 196 4.49 17.49 -4.05
C GLY A 196 4.32 18.90 -4.62
N ILE A 197 3.80 19.84 -3.84
CA ILE A 197 3.68 21.24 -4.27
C ILE A 197 5.06 21.87 -4.39
N ALA A 198 5.94 21.67 -3.40
CA ALA A 198 7.31 22.16 -3.44
C ALA A 198 8.09 21.60 -4.65
N VAL A 199 7.88 20.32 -4.98
CA VAL A 199 8.48 19.69 -6.19
C VAL A 199 8.01 20.40 -7.46
N LEU A 200 6.71 20.69 -7.59
CA LEU A 200 6.13 21.39 -8.74
C LEU A 200 6.65 22.83 -8.85
N GLU A 201 6.74 23.55 -7.73
CA GLU A 201 7.25 24.92 -7.70
C GLU A 201 8.70 25.01 -8.16
N GLN A 202 9.55 24.10 -7.68
CA GLN A 202 10.96 24.01 -8.07
C GLN A 202 11.10 23.79 -9.58
N ARG A 203 10.28 22.90 -10.15
CA ARG A 203 10.35 22.52 -11.56
C ARG A 203 9.78 23.53 -12.54
N ARG A 204 8.83 24.37 -12.09
CA ARG A 204 8.27 25.43 -12.93
C ARG A 204 9.26 26.58 -13.17
N HIS A 205 10.33 26.64 -12.38
CA HIS A 205 11.36 27.67 -12.46
C HIS A 205 12.59 27.27 -13.29
N ASP A 206 12.65 26.04 -13.79
CA ASP A 206 13.68 25.52 -14.71
C ASP A 206 13.22 25.59 -16.17
#